data_AF-A0A1B8YFU5-F1
#
_entry.id   AF-A0A1B8YFU5-F1
#
_cell.length_a   1.000
_cell.length_b   1.000
_cell.length_c   1.000
_cell.angle_alpha   90.00
_cell.angle_beta   90.00
_cell.angle_gamma   90.00
#
_symmetry.space_group_name_H-M   'P 1'
#
loop_
_entity.id
_entity.type
_entity.pdbx_description
1 polymer ?
#
loop_
_entity_poly.entity_id
_entity_poly.type
_entity_poly.pdbx_seq_one_letter_code
_entity_poly.pdbx_strand_id
1 'polypeptide(L)'
;MKQMIEQLRQLKIVPVITVERAEDIIPLGKVLADNGLPIAEITFRSSVAAEAIRLLREAQPNMLIGAGTVLNREQVVAAKQAGADFMVSPGFNPNTVKACQQLNIPIIPGVNNPSAIEGAMELGLKLLKFFPAEPSGGLPMIKAILAPYTELQIMPTGGIGPNNIRDYLAVPRIVACGGSWMVSKALVDNRNWQEIGRLTREAVDLVNA
;
A
#
# COMPACT_ATOMS: atom_id res chain seq x y z
N MET A 1 7.87 -11.24 6.52
CA MET A 1 7.63 -9.85 6.97
C MET A 1 8.87 -8.96 6.88
N LYS A 2 10.02 -9.29 7.49
CA LYS A 2 11.25 -8.45 7.40
C LYS A 2 11.66 -8.10 5.96
N GLN A 3 11.75 -9.11 5.07
CA GLN A 3 12.10 -8.89 3.66
C GLN A 3 11.14 -7.94 2.94
N MET A 4 9.83 -8.11 3.14
CA MET A 4 8.80 -7.24 2.58
C MET A 4 8.96 -5.79 3.07
N ILE A 5 9.26 -5.57 4.35
CA ILE A 5 9.49 -4.22 4.90
C ILE A 5 10.71 -3.57 4.24
N GLU A 6 11.80 -4.32 4.03
CA GLU A 6 12.97 -3.81 3.32
C GLU A 6 12.67 -3.46 1.86
N GLN A 7 11.88 -4.27 1.16
CA GLN A 7 11.41 -3.94 -0.18
C GLN A 7 10.59 -2.65 -0.19
N LEU A 8 9.66 -2.48 0.77
CA LEU A 8 8.89 -1.23 0.92
C LEU A 8 9.81 -0.03 1.17
N ARG A 9 10.82 -0.17 2.04
CA ARG A 9 11.82 0.89 2.33
C ARG A 9 12.64 1.27 1.10
N GLN A 10 13.01 0.29 0.27
CA GLN A 10 13.75 0.53 -0.96
C GLN A 10 12.90 1.26 -2.00
N LEU A 11 11.64 0.85 -2.14
CA LEU A 11 10.72 1.40 -3.14
C LEU A 11 10.14 2.76 -2.74
N LYS A 12 10.00 3.03 -1.44
CA LYS A 12 9.50 4.27 -0.81
C LYS A 12 8.08 4.69 -1.17
N ILE A 13 7.52 4.20 -2.26
CA ILE A 13 6.18 4.50 -2.78
C ILE A 13 5.42 3.19 -3.04
N VAL A 14 4.14 3.17 -2.67
CA VAL A 14 3.20 2.08 -3.01
C VAL A 14 2.05 2.66 -3.86
N PRO A 15 1.96 2.32 -5.16
CA PRO A 15 0.81 2.69 -5.99
C PRO A 15 -0.48 2.03 -5.47
N VAL A 16 -1.46 2.84 -5.10
CA VAL A 16 -2.77 2.37 -4.64
C VAL A 16 -3.74 2.39 -5.81
N ILE A 17 -4.10 1.20 -6.29
CA ILE A 17 -4.77 0.97 -7.57
C ILE A 17 -6.22 0.52 -7.35
N THR A 18 -7.11 1.05 -8.19
CA THR A 18 -8.46 0.50 -8.39
C THR A 18 -8.64 0.30 -9.89
N VAL A 19 -9.03 -0.91 -10.28
CA VAL A 19 -9.34 -1.27 -11.67
C VAL A 19 -10.81 -1.71 -11.76
N GLU A 20 -11.50 -1.31 -12.81
CA GLU A 20 -12.87 -1.79 -13.12
C GLU A 20 -12.84 -3.03 -14.04
N ARG A 21 -11.73 -3.21 -14.76
CA ARG A 21 -11.47 -4.30 -15.68
C ARG A 21 -10.20 -5.02 -15.24
N ALA A 22 -10.28 -6.32 -14.98
CA ALA A 22 -9.13 -7.06 -14.45
C ALA A 22 -7.94 -7.01 -15.42
N GLU A 23 -8.20 -7.09 -16.72
CA GLU A 23 -7.21 -7.13 -17.79
C GLU A 23 -6.36 -5.85 -17.89
N ASP A 24 -6.86 -4.71 -17.40
CA ASP A 24 -6.10 -3.45 -17.38
C ASP A 24 -4.90 -3.52 -16.42
N ILE A 25 -4.88 -4.48 -15.49
CA ILE A 25 -3.75 -4.65 -14.55
C ILE A 25 -2.48 -5.14 -15.24
N ILE A 26 -2.60 -5.86 -16.36
CA ILE A 26 -1.45 -6.42 -17.08
C ILE A 26 -0.59 -5.31 -17.68
N PRO A 27 -1.12 -4.40 -18.55
CA PRO A 27 -0.35 -3.28 -19.05
C PRO A 27 0.05 -2.32 -17.93
N LEU A 28 -0.81 -2.10 -16.92
CA LEU A 28 -0.49 -1.23 -15.78
C LEU A 28 0.72 -1.75 -14.98
N GLY A 29 0.72 -3.04 -14.63
CA GLY A 29 1.81 -3.69 -13.91
C GLY A 29 3.12 -3.65 -14.69
N LYS A 30 3.06 -3.89 -16.01
CA LYS A 30 4.22 -3.74 -16.89
C LYS A 30 4.76 -2.32 -16.88
N VAL A 31 3.89 -1.31 -17.02
CA VAL A 31 4.31 0.10 -16.99
C VAL A 31 4.96 0.45 -15.66
N LEU A 32 4.41 0.01 -14.53
CA LEU A 32 5.01 0.26 -13.21
C LEU A 32 6.41 -0.37 -13.09
N ALA A 33 6.54 -1.65 -13.48
CA ALA A 33 7.80 -2.37 -13.43
C ALA A 33 8.87 -1.76 -14.36
N ASP A 34 8.53 -1.50 -15.63
CA ASP A 34 9.44 -0.91 -16.63
C ASP A 34 9.94 0.49 -16.22
N ASN A 35 9.20 1.17 -15.33
CA ASN A 35 9.52 2.52 -14.85
C ASN A 35 10.05 2.55 -13.41
N GLY A 36 10.58 1.42 -12.93
CA GLY A 36 11.33 1.35 -11.67
C GLY A 36 10.49 1.22 -10.41
N LEU A 37 9.19 0.92 -10.53
CA LEU A 37 8.29 0.76 -9.39
C LEU A 37 7.61 -0.62 -9.40
N PRO A 38 8.34 -1.74 -9.18
CA PRO A 38 7.81 -3.10 -9.21
C PRO A 38 6.99 -3.45 -7.95
N ILE A 39 5.96 -2.65 -7.64
CA ILE A 39 5.02 -2.85 -6.53
C ILE A 39 3.62 -2.30 -6.88
N ALA A 40 2.57 -2.97 -6.39
CA ALA A 40 1.19 -2.54 -6.54
C ALA A 40 0.33 -2.89 -5.30
N GLU A 41 -0.47 -1.96 -4.78
CA GLU A 41 -1.58 -2.23 -3.84
C GLU A 41 -2.91 -2.22 -4.60
N ILE A 42 -3.48 -3.39 -4.90
CA ILE A 42 -4.76 -3.52 -5.61
C ILE A 42 -5.91 -3.53 -4.61
N THR A 43 -6.79 -2.53 -4.67
CA THR A 43 -7.86 -2.36 -3.69
C THR A 43 -9.10 -3.20 -3.99
N PHE A 44 -9.65 -3.86 -2.95
CA PHE A 44 -10.92 -4.59 -2.95
C PHE A 44 -12.16 -3.68 -2.97
N ARG A 45 -12.02 -2.46 -3.52
CA ARG A 45 -13.14 -1.55 -3.83
C ARG A 45 -13.86 -1.93 -5.12
N SER A 46 -13.26 -2.81 -5.91
CA SER A 46 -13.79 -3.35 -7.15
C SER A 46 -13.98 -4.87 -7.02
N SER A 47 -15.03 -5.39 -7.65
CA SER A 47 -15.34 -6.83 -7.67
C SER A 47 -14.28 -7.65 -8.40
N VAL A 48 -13.49 -7.03 -9.29
CA VAL A 48 -12.46 -7.71 -10.09
C VAL A 48 -11.08 -7.75 -9.41
N ALA A 49 -10.94 -7.26 -8.17
CA ALA A 49 -9.64 -7.13 -7.50
C ALA A 49 -8.87 -8.45 -7.37
N ALA A 50 -9.54 -9.54 -7.00
CA ALA A 50 -8.90 -10.86 -6.87
C ALA A 50 -8.38 -11.37 -8.23
N GLU A 51 -9.19 -11.21 -9.29
CA GLU A 51 -8.78 -11.59 -10.64
C GLU A 51 -7.62 -10.72 -11.15
N ALA A 52 -7.64 -9.41 -10.85
CA ALA A 52 -6.54 -8.51 -11.18
C ALA A 52 -5.22 -8.91 -10.48
N ILE A 53 -5.27 -9.32 -9.20
CA ILE A 53 -4.10 -9.84 -8.49
C ILE A 53 -3.56 -11.10 -9.17
N ARG A 54 -4.44 -12.03 -9.55
CA ARG A 54 -4.07 -13.28 -10.24
C ARG A 54 -3.36 -12.99 -11.57
N LEU A 55 -3.98 -12.18 -12.42
CA LEU A 55 -3.42 -11.78 -13.72
C LEU A 55 -2.08 -11.05 -13.56
N LEU A 56 -1.97 -10.17 -12.57
CA LEU A 56 -0.72 -9.45 -12.31
C LEU A 56 0.39 -10.38 -11.83
N ARG A 57 0.08 -11.33 -10.94
CA ARG A 57 1.07 -12.33 -10.49
C ARG A 57 1.59 -13.16 -11.65
N GLU A 58 0.71 -13.58 -12.56
CA GLU A 58 1.10 -14.34 -13.76
C GLU A 58 1.98 -13.50 -14.70
N ALA A 59 1.61 -12.25 -14.93
CA ALA A 59 2.33 -11.36 -15.84
C ALA A 59 3.64 -10.79 -15.25
N GLN A 60 3.72 -10.63 -13.94
CA GLN A 60 4.84 -10.02 -13.20
C GLN A 60 5.21 -10.87 -11.97
N PRO A 61 5.83 -12.06 -12.14
CA PRO A 61 6.07 -13.00 -11.04
C PRO A 61 6.92 -12.46 -9.88
N ASN A 62 7.77 -11.46 -10.15
CA ASN A 62 8.67 -10.86 -9.18
C ASN A 62 8.16 -9.53 -8.60
N MET A 63 7.03 -9.01 -9.06
CA MET A 63 6.44 -7.79 -8.51
C MET A 63 5.90 -8.06 -7.10
N LEU A 64 6.08 -7.08 -6.21
CA LEU A 64 5.49 -7.11 -4.86
C LEU A 64 4.01 -6.69 -4.95
N ILE A 65 3.08 -7.57 -4.62
CA ILE A 65 1.64 -7.34 -4.82
C ILE A 65 0.92 -7.33 -3.47
N GLY A 66 0.36 -6.17 -3.11
CA GLY A 66 -0.51 -6.00 -1.95
C GLY A 66 -1.98 -6.03 -2.33
N ALA A 67 -2.81 -6.59 -1.46
CA ALA A 67 -4.27 -6.44 -1.52
C ALA A 67 -4.73 -5.35 -0.55
N GLY A 68 -5.24 -4.25 -1.08
CA GLY A 68 -5.76 -3.11 -0.32
C GLY A 68 -7.25 -3.20 -0.04
N THR A 69 -7.73 -2.39 0.90
CA THR A 69 -9.15 -2.36 1.30
C THR A 69 -9.70 -3.73 1.73
N VAL A 70 -8.88 -4.54 2.39
CA VAL A 70 -9.31 -5.83 2.95
C VAL A 70 -10.00 -5.60 4.28
N LEU A 71 -11.25 -6.04 4.39
CA LEU A 71 -12.16 -5.75 5.51
C LEU A 71 -12.52 -7.00 6.33
N ASN A 72 -12.43 -8.20 5.77
CA ASN A 72 -12.88 -9.44 6.40
C ASN A 72 -12.02 -10.66 5.98
N ARG A 73 -12.31 -11.82 6.59
CA ARG A 73 -11.57 -13.07 6.35
C ARG A 73 -11.72 -13.56 4.92
N GLU A 74 -12.91 -13.43 4.34
CA GLU A 74 -13.23 -13.91 3.00
C GLU A 74 -12.33 -13.22 1.96
N GLN A 75 -12.14 -11.91 2.10
CA GLN A 75 -11.24 -11.14 1.26
C GLN A 75 -9.76 -11.50 1.49
N VAL A 76 -9.34 -11.78 2.73
CA VAL A 76 -7.98 -12.29 3.00
C VAL A 76 -7.75 -13.62 2.27
N VAL A 77 -8.71 -14.55 2.32
CA VAL A 77 -8.61 -15.84 1.62
C VAL A 77 -8.51 -15.62 0.11
N ALA A 78 -9.41 -14.81 -0.46
CA ALA A 78 -9.44 -14.54 -1.89
C ALA A 78 -8.14 -13.88 -2.39
N ALA A 79 -7.66 -12.85 -1.71
CA ALA A 79 -6.41 -12.17 -2.07
C ALA A 79 -5.19 -13.09 -1.96
N LYS A 80 -5.12 -13.90 -0.90
CA LYS A 80 -4.03 -14.87 -0.74
C LYS A 80 -4.04 -15.92 -1.86
N GLN A 81 -5.21 -16.47 -2.18
CA GLN A 81 -5.36 -17.45 -3.27
C GLN A 81 -5.01 -16.86 -4.64
N ALA A 82 -5.30 -15.58 -4.85
CA ALA A 82 -4.92 -14.87 -6.07
C ALA A 82 -3.41 -14.58 -6.20
N GLY A 83 -2.63 -14.72 -5.11
CA GLY A 83 -1.17 -14.52 -5.13
C GLY A 83 -0.67 -13.18 -4.60
N ALA A 84 -1.47 -12.50 -3.77
CA ALA A 84 -1.00 -11.34 -3.02
C ALA A 84 0.06 -11.74 -1.97
N ASP A 85 1.09 -10.90 -1.82
CA ASP A 85 2.18 -11.05 -0.87
C ASP A 85 1.84 -10.49 0.52
N PHE A 86 0.95 -9.49 0.58
CA PHE A 86 0.53 -8.83 1.81
C PHE A 86 -0.85 -8.19 1.71
N MET A 87 -1.43 -7.88 2.88
CA MET A 87 -2.74 -7.26 3.03
C MET A 87 -2.61 -5.83 3.57
N VAL A 88 -3.53 -4.97 3.16
CA VAL A 88 -3.67 -3.61 3.68
C VAL A 88 -5.16 -3.34 3.94
N SER A 89 -5.47 -2.83 5.13
CA SER A 89 -6.83 -2.42 5.50
C SER A 89 -6.87 -0.91 5.78
N PRO A 90 -7.99 -0.22 5.53
CA PRO A 90 -8.11 1.22 5.78
C PRO A 90 -8.17 1.54 7.28
N GLY A 91 -8.63 0.59 8.10
CA GLY A 91 -8.69 0.70 9.55
C GLY A 91 -8.23 -0.59 10.23
N PHE A 92 -8.21 -0.59 11.55
CA PHE A 92 -7.81 -1.74 12.36
C PHE A 92 -9.05 -2.54 12.76
N ASN A 93 -9.09 -3.81 12.34
CA ASN A 93 -10.06 -4.79 12.81
C ASN A 93 -9.29 -6.02 13.33
N PRO A 94 -9.38 -6.35 14.63
CA PRO A 94 -8.63 -7.47 15.19
C PRO A 94 -9.00 -8.81 14.55
N ASN A 95 -10.23 -8.97 14.06
CA ASN A 95 -10.66 -10.21 13.40
C ASN A 95 -9.96 -10.39 12.03
N THR A 96 -9.82 -9.31 11.27
CA THR A 96 -9.11 -9.32 9.98
C THR A 96 -7.61 -9.55 10.17
N VAL A 97 -7.00 -8.95 11.20
CA VAL A 97 -5.60 -9.19 11.57
C VAL A 97 -5.39 -10.66 11.96
N LYS A 98 -6.22 -11.21 12.85
CA LYS A 98 -6.15 -12.61 13.26
C LYS A 98 -6.33 -13.57 12.08
N ALA A 99 -7.22 -13.26 11.13
CA ALA A 99 -7.38 -14.04 9.91
C ALA A 99 -6.09 -14.07 9.06
N CYS A 100 -5.42 -12.92 8.90
CA CYS A 100 -4.13 -12.84 8.20
C CYS A 100 -3.05 -13.66 8.92
N GLN A 101 -2.96 -13.56 10.24
CA GLN A 101 -2.00 -14.31 11.06
C GLN A 101 -2.24 -15.83 10.96
N GLN A 102 -3.49 -16.29 11.09
CA GLN A 102 -3.85 -17.71 10.94
C GLN A 102 -3.50 -18.25 9.55
N LEU A 103 -3.61 -17.41 8.52
CA LEU A 103 -3.28 -17.75 7.14
C LEU A 103 -1.82 -17.47 6.80
N ASN A 104 -0.97 -17.08 7.76
CA ASN A 104 0.44 -16.77 7.54
C ASN A 104 0.68 -15.76 6.38
N ILE A 105 -0.17 -14.73 6.26
CA ILE A 105 0.01 -13.64 5.30
C ILE A 105 0.23 -12.31 6.04
N PRO A 106 1.27 -11.52 5.72
CA PRO A 106 1.49 -10.22 6.34
C PRO A 106 0.30 -9.26 6.16
N ILE A 107 0.05 -8.42 7.17
CA ILE A 107 -0.94 -7.34 7.10
C ILE A 107 -0.34 -6.03 7.63
N ILE A 108 -0.69 -4.93 6.97
CA ILE A 108 -0.41 -3.54 7.38
C ILE A 108 -1.76 -2.85 7.61
N PRO A 109 -2.35 -2.94 8.81
CA PRO A 109 -3.67 -2.37 9.06
C PRO A 109 -3.62 -0.85 9.27
N GLY A 110 -4.70 -0.18 8.90
CA GLY A 110 -4.86 1.27 9.06
C GLY A 110 -5.14 1.70 10.49
N VAL A 111 -4.51 2.78 10.93
CA VAL A 111 -4.72 3.46 12.21
C VAL A 111 -4.63 4.97 12.01
N ASN A 112 -5.19 5.74 12.94
CA ASN A 112 -4.98 7.19 12.98
C ASN A 112 -4.96 7.79 14.39
N ASN A 113 -4.97 6.96 15.44
CA ASN A 113 -5.03 7.40 16.82
C ASN A 113 -4.35 6.39 17.78
N PRO A 114 -3.99 6.81 19.00
CA PRO A 114 -3.39 5.96 20.04
C PRO A 114 -4.11 4.63 20.30
N SER A 115 -5.43 4.65 20.48
CA SER A 115 -6.20 3.45 20.84
C SER A 115 -6.14 2.36 19.77
N ALA A 116 -6.21 2.74 18.49
CA ALA A 116 -6.07 1.80 17.38
C ALA A 116 -4.63 1.27 17.25
N ILE A 117 -3.62 2.10 17.55
CA ILE A 117 -2.21 1.70 17.57
C ILE A 117 -1.96 0.66 18.66
N GLU A 118 -2.43 0.93 19.87
CA GLU A 118 -2.28 0.01 21.01
C GLU A 118 -2.97 -1.33 20.74
N GLY A 119 -4.18 -1.30 20.16
CA GLY A 119 -4.86 -2.53 19.72
C GLY A 119 -4.07 -3.33 18.68
N ALA A 120 -3.38 -2.66 17.76
CA ALA A 120 -2.53 -3.33 16.77
C ALA A 120 -1.23 -3.88 17.38
N MET A 121 -0.63 -3.15 18.32
CA MET A 121 0.57 -3.56 19.05
C MET A 121 0.32 -4.76 19.96
N GLU A 122 -0.86 -4.85 20.59
CA GLU A 122 -1.29 -6.02 21.37
C GLU A 122 -1.30 -7.31 20.51
N LEU A 123 -1.57 -7.18 19.20
CA LEU A 123 -1.49 -8.28 18.23
C LEU A 123 -0.08 -8.46 17.63
N GLY A 124 0.93 -7.79 18.17
CA GLY A 124 2.33 -7.91 17.77
C GLY A 124 2.71 -7.17 16.49
N LEU A 125 1.85 -6.26 15.99
CA LEU A 125 2.12 -5.52 14.76
C LEU A 125 3.02 -4.31 15.03
N LYS A 126 4.06 -4.16 14.20
CA LYS A 126 5.05 -3.06 14.31
C LYS A 126 5.08 -2.13 13.09
N LEU A 127 4.44 -2.50 11.98
CA LEU A 127 4.26 -1.66 10.80
C LEU A 127 2.76 -1.45 10.59
N LEU A 128 2.32 -0.19 10.64
CA LEU A 128 0.92 0.19 10.49
C LEU A 128 0.75 1.19 9.36
N LYS A 129 -0.41 1.17 8.70
CA LYS A 129 -0.82 2.20 7.75
C LYS A 129 -1.37 3.38 8.53
N PHE A 130 -0.93 4.60 8.24
CA PHE A 130 -1.56 5.80 8.81
C PHE A 130 -2.54 6.38 7.78
N PHE A 131 -3.84 6.28 8.05
CA PHE A 131 -4.88 6.64 7.09
C PHE A 131 -6.15 7.20 7.76
N PRO A 132 -6.79 8.23 7.18
CA PRO A 132 -6.31 9.05 6.04
C PRO A 132 -5.27 10.06 6.53
N ALA A 133 -4.07 10.09 5.94
CA ALA A 133 -2.91 10.78 6.50
C ALA A 133 -3.11 12.29 6.65
N GLU A 134 -3.32 13.02 5.56
CA GLU A 134 -3.53 14.48 5.61
C GLU A 134 -4.75 14.86 6.45
N PRO A 135 -5.96 14.27 6.24
CA PRO A 135 -7.13 14.63 7.06
C PRO A 135 -7.02 14.28 8.54
N SER A 136 -6.13 13.36 8.93
CA SER A 136 -5.90 13.00 10.35
C SER A 136 -4.84 13.86 11.02
N GLY A 137 -4.44 14.99 10.42
CA GLY A 137 -3.44 15.91 10.98
C GLY A 137 -2.02 15.74 10.42
N GLY A 138 -1.86 14.95 9.37
CA GLY A 138 -0.66 14.90 8.54
C GLY A 138 0.62 14.50 9.29
N LEU A 139 1.76 15.02 8.79
CA LEU A 139 3.07 14.76 9.37
C LEU A 139 3.21 15.18 10.85
N PRO A 140 2.63 16.31 11.32
CA PRO A 140 2.63 16.67 12.74
C PRO A 140 2.01 15.59 13.63
N MET A 141 0.86 15.03 13.25
CA MET A 141 0.22 13.94 13.98
C MET A 141 1.11 12.71 14.05
N ILE A 142 1.70 12.29 12.92
CA ILE A 142 2.60 11.13 12.89
C ILE A 142 3.81 11.34 13.81
N LYS A 143 4.42 12.52 13.82
CA LYS A 143 5.55 12.83 14.71
C LYS A 143 5.15 12.75 16.19
N ALA A 144 3.97 13.27 16.54
CA ALA A 144 3.44 13.18 17.90
C ALA A 144 3.16 11.73 18.32
N ILE A 145 2.58 10.91 17.43
CA ILE A 145 2.34 9.48 17.64
C ILE A 145 3.66 8.72 17.83
N LEU A 146 4.66 8.98 16.99
CA LEU A 146 5.93 8.25 17.05
C LEU A 146 6.78 8.58 18.29
N ALA A 147 6.43 9.61 19.06
CA ALA A 147 7.15 9.95 20.29
C ALA A 147 7.02 8.87 21.39
N PRO A 148 5.80 8.45 21.80
CA PRO A 148 5.64 7.35 22.76
C PRO A 148 5.83 5.95 22.15
N TYR A 149 5.52 5.73 20.87
CA TYR A 149 5.59 4.40 20.24
C TYR A 149 6.92 4.19 19.52
N THR A 150 7.99 3.95 20.29
CA THR A 150 9.37 4.03 19.81
C THR A 150 9.74 3.00 18.73
N GLU A 151 9.14 1.81 18.78
CA GLU A 151 9.36 0.72 17.82
C GLU A 151 8.43 0.76 16.58
N LEU A 152 7.48 1.70 16.55
CA LEU A 152 6.44 1.74 15.52
C LEU A 152 6.98 2.26 14.18
N GLN A 153 6.65 1.57 13.10
CA GLN A 153 6.88 1.99 11.73
C GLN A 153 5.56 2.32 11.05
N ILE A 154 5.59 3.31 10.15
CA ILE A 154 4.38 3.86 9.54
C ILE A 154 4.47 3.84 8.01
N MET A 155 3.36 3.52 7.37
CA MET A 155 3.13 3.70 5.94
C MET A 155 1.95 4.67 5.74
N PRO A 156 2.18 5.99 5.63
CA PRO A 156 1.07 6.94 5.52
C PRO A 156 0.41 6.85 4.14
N THR A 157 -0.89 7.09 4.06
CA THR A 157 -1.66 7.10 2.81
C THR A 157 -2.84 8.06 2.92
N GLY A 158 -3.15 8.77 1.84
CA GLY A 158 -4.28 9.71 1.76
C GLY A 158 -3.82 11.16 1.84
N GLY A 159 -3.93 11.87 0.71
CA GLY A 159 -3.43 13.24 0.56
C GLY A 159 -1.93 13.35 0.28
N ILE A 160 -1.23 12.24 0.06
CA ILE A 160 0.20 12.24 -0.30
C ILE A 160 0.36 12.39 -1.81
N GLY A 161 1.28 13.27 -2.21
CA GLY A 161 1.64 13.53 -3.61
C GLY A 161 3.02 14.19 -3.74
N PRO A 162 3.36 14.68 -4.94
CA PRO A 162 4.68 15.25 -5.22
C PRO A 162 5.12 16.37 -4.28
N ASN A 163 4.15 17.14 -3.76
CA ASN A 163 4.41 18.34 -2.96
C ASN A 163 4.82 18.05 -1.51
N ASN A 164 4.46 16.88 -0.95
CA ASN A 164 4.66 16.59 0.48
C ASN A 164 5.36 15.25 0.74
N ILE A 165 5.49 14.35 -0.24
CA ILE A 165 6.02 13.00 -0.01
C ILE A 165 7.44 13.01 0.59
N ARG A 166 8.30 13.95 0.19
CA ARG A 166 9.66 14.07 0.74
C ARG A 166 9.66 14.37 2.23
N ASP A 167 8.74 15.21 2.70
CA ASP A 167 8.63 15.57 4.12
C ASP A 167 8.24 14.35 4.96
N TYR A 168 7.36 13.50 4.43
CA TYR A 168 7.02 12.22 5.07
C TYR A 168 8.22 11.27 5.08
N LEU A 169 8.87 11.05 3.93
CA LEU A 169 9.99 10.10 3.82
C LEU A 169 11.24 10.54 4.59
N ALA A 170 11.37 11.83 4.94
CA ALA A 170 12.44 12.34 5.80
C ALA A 170 12.36 11.81 7.24
N VAL A 171 11.22 11.24 7.67
CA VAL A 171 11.09 10.61 9.00
C VAL A 171 11.57 9.14 8.93
N PRO A 172 12.61 8.73 9.67
CA PRO A 172 13.21 7.38 9.51
C PRO A 172 12.27 6.19 9.75
N ARG A 173 11.23 6.41 10.57
CA ARG A 173 10.21 5.40 10.89
C ARG A 173 9.06 5.36 9.88
N ILE A 174 9.05 6.24 8.88
CA ILE A 174 8.20 6.08 7.70
C ILE A 174 8.88 5.12 6.73
N VAL A 175 8.22 4.01 6.42
CA VAL A 175 8.76 2.93 5.58
C VAL A 175 8.55 3.21 4.10
N ALA A 176 7.35 3.63 3.73
CA ALA A 176 6.95 4.00 2.37
C ALA A 176 5.68 4.84 2.45
N CYS A 177 5.32 5.55 1.39
CA CYS A 177 4.04 6.26 1.30
C CYS A 177 3.13 5.60 0.27
N GLY A 178 1.84 5.46 0.60
CA GLY A 178 0.81 5.06 -0.37
C GLY A 178 0.32 6.26 -1.17
N GLY A 179 0.21 6.10 -2.49
CA GLY A 179 -0.16 7.18 -3.41
C GLY A 179 -0.89 6.68 -4.65
N SER A 180 -1.75 7.52 -5.23
CA SER A 180 -2.52 7.17 -6.43
C SER A 180 -2.41 8.20 -7.56
N TRP A 181 -1.55 9.23 -7.44
CA TRP A 181 -1.46 10.29 -8.45
C TRP A 181 -0.88 9.77 -9.77
N MET A 182 0.08 8.84 -9.72
CA MET A 182 0.70 8.22 -10.88
C MET A 182 -0.18 7.14 -11.55
N VAL A 183 -1.14 6.58 -10.82
CA VAL A 183 -2.08 5.53 -11.27
C VAL A 183 -3.54 5.94 -11.05
N SER A 184 -3.86 7.22 -11.29
CA SER A 184 -5.20 7.72 -11.01
C SER A 184 -6.25 6.95 -11.81
N LYS A 185 -7.45 6.79 -11.25
CA LYS A 185 -8.54 6.05 -11.90
C LYS A 185 -8.79 6.55 -13.33
N ALA A 186 -8.78 7.86 -13.53
CA ALA A 186 -8.96 8.48 -14.84
C ALA A 186 -7.88 8.07 -15.85
N LEU A 187 -6.61 7.95 -15.44
CA LEU A 187 -5.54 7.51 -16.34
C LEU A 187 -5.69 6.02 -16.72
N VAL A 188 -6.06 5.18 -15.74
CA VAL A 188 -6.25 3.74 -15.94
C VAL A 188 -7.47 3.47 -16.83
N ASP A 189 -8.60 4.10 -16.54
CA ASP A 189 -9.84 3.92 -17.30
C ASP A 189 -9.65 4.30 -18.79
N ASN A 190 -8.92 5.39 -19.03
CA ASN A 190 -8.56 5.88 -20.37
C ASN A 190 -7.36 5.15 -20.99
N ARG A 191 -6.78 4.15 -20.31
CA ARG A 191 -5.62 3.39 -20.77
C ARG A 191 -4.43 4.27 -21.17
N ASN A 192 -4.22 5.39 -20.45
CA ASN A 192 -3.14 6.33 -20.72
C ASN A 192 -1.81 5.84 -20.12
N TRP A 193 -1.34 4.71 -20.64
CA TRP A 193 -0.14 4.01 -20.16
C TRP A 193 1.13 4.84 -20.28
N GLN A 194 1.22 5.69 -21.31
CA GLN A 194 2.36 6.57 -21.52
C GLN A 194 2.48 7.60 -20.40
N GLU A 195 1.37 8.23 -20.02
CA GLU A 195 1.35 9.22 -18.95
C GLU A 195 1.58 8.58 -17.57
N ILE A 196 1.00 7.40 -17.33
CA ILE A 196 1.29 6.62 -16.12
C ILE A 196 2.78 6.30 -16.02
N GLY A 197 3.43 5.91 -17.14
CA GLY A 197 4.86 5.67 -17.17
C GLY A 197 5.69 6.92 -16.85
N ARG A 198 5.31 8.08 -17.42
CA ARG A 198 5.96 9.38 -17.12
C ARG A 198 5.85 9.72 -15.62
N LEU A 199 4.63 9.70 -15.08
CA LEU A 199 4.36 10.01 -13.67
C LEU A 199 5.02 9.01 -12.71
N THR A 200 5.15 7.75 -13.12
CA THR A 200 5.85 6.71 -12.34
C THR A 200 7.34 7.02 -12.24
N ARG A 201 8.00 7.34 -13.36
CA ARG A 201 9.43 7.74 -13.34
C ARG A 201 9.65 8.97 -12.47
N GLU A 202 8.81 9.99 -12.65
CA GLU A 202 8.88 11.21 -11.83
C GLU A 202 8.70 10.92 -10.34
N ALA A 203 7.79 10.02 -9.98
CA ALA A 203 7.61 9.61 -8.60
C ALA A 203 8.85 8.87 -8.05
N VAL A 204 9.45 7.97 -8.82
CA VAL A 204 10.66 7.22 -8.45
C VAL A 204 11.85 8.16 -8.29
N ASP A 205 12.06 9.09 -9.23
CA ASP A 205 13.13 10.09 -9.16
C ASP A 205 12.95 11.01 -7.96
N LEU A 206 11.71 11.44 -7.71
CA LEU A 206 11.38 12.37 -6.62
C LEU A 206 11.80 11.82 -5.24
N VAL A 207 11.62 10.53 -4.99
CA VAL A 207 11.91 9.89 -3.69
C VAL A 207 13.33 9.37 -3.55
N ASN A 208 14.10 9.36 -4.64
CA ASN A 208 15.50 8.92 -4.66
C ASN A 208 16.51 10.04 -4.85
N ALA A 209 16.06 11.25 -5.19
CA ALA A 209 16.85 12.48 -5.11
C ALA A 209 17.01 12.95 -3.66
#